data_AF-A0A921B6L5-F1
#
_entry.id   AF-A0A921B6L5-F1
#
_cell.length_a   1.000
_cell.length_b   1.000
_cell.length_c   1.000
_cell.angle_alpha   90.00
_cell.angle_beta   90.00
_cell.angle_gamma   90.00
#
_symmetry.space_group_name_H-M   'P 1'
#
loop_
_entity.id
_entity.type
_entity.pdbx_description
1 polymer ?
#
loop_
_entity_poly.entity_id
_entity_poly.type
_entity_poly.pdbx_seq_one_letter_code
_entity_poly.pdbx_strand_id
1 'polypeptide(L)' 'MTILYSETGNCWWMGPRGVVATASYEAREFGVHSAQPTTIARKLCPQGYFLPGNHSLYVKSQKNL' A
#
# COMPACT_ATOMS: atom_id res chain seq x y z
N MET A 1 10.62 -3.85 -2.16
CA MET A 1 9.87 -3.08 -3.16
C MET A 1 8.40 -3.31 -2.89
N THR A 2 7.86 -2.71 -1.83
CA THR A 2 6.53 -3.09 -1.32
C THR A 2 5.67 -1.85 -1.11
N ILE A 3 4.44 -1.89 -1.61
CA ILE A 3 3.44 -0.87 -1.41
C ILE A 3 2.31 -1.53 -0.63
N LEU A 4 2.04 -1.03 0.58
CA LEU A 4 1.00 -1.56 1.44
C LEU A 4 -0.32 -0.81 1.16
N TYR A 5 -1.36 -1.56 0.83
CA TYR A 5 -2.73 -1.09 0.61
C TYR A 5 -3.60 -1.62 1.73
N SER A 6 -4.21 -0.76 2.54
CA SER A 6 -5.14 -1.21 3.58
C SER A 6 -6.43 -1.75 2.95
N GLU A 7 -6.81 -2.98 3.33
CA GLU A 7 -7.97 -3.69 2.80
C GLU A 7 -8.80 -4.25 3.96
N THR A 8 -10.07 -3.90 4.03
CA THR A 8 -11.05 -4.91 4.41
C THR A 8 -11.26 -5.80 3.17
N GLY A 9 -11.21 -7.12 3.31
CA GLY A 9 -10.99 -8.13 2.24
C GLY A 9 -12.07 -8.31 1.16
N ASN A 10 -12.42 -7.26 0.43
CA ASN A 10 -13.23 -7.26 -0.79
C ASN A 10 -12.63 -6.33 -1.86
N CYS A 11 -12.33 -6.83 -3.08
CA CYS A 11 -11.51 -6.23 -4.18
C CYS A 11 -11.83 -4.79 -4.67
N TRP A 12 -12.72 -4.07 -3.98
CA TRP A 12 -13.19 -2.71 -4.24
C TRP A 12 -12.08 -1.64 -4.16
N TRP A 13 -10.94 -1.92 -3.51
CA TRP A 13 -9.78 -1.01 -3.46
C TRP A 13 -8.95 -0.96 -4.75
N MET A 14 -9.15 -1.89 -5.69
CA MET A 14 -8.56 -1.77 -7.04
C MET A 14 -9.34 -0.79 -7.93
N GLY A 15 -10.43 -0.22 -7.43
CA GLY A 15 -11.19 0.82 -8.10
C GLY A 15 -10.48 2.17 -8.12
N PRO A 16 -11.01 3.15 -8.89
CA PRO A 16 -10.43 4.49 -9.01
C PRO A 16 -10.35 5.28 -7.69
N ARG A 17 -11.00 4.80 -6.63
CA ARG A 17 -10.98 5.41 -5.28
C ARG A 17 -9.95 4.79 -4.33
N GLY A 18 -9.27 3.72 -4.73
CA GLY A 18 -8.23 3.10 -3.92
C GLY A 18 -6.98 3.96 -3.85
N VAL A 19 -6.42 4.08 -2.65
CA VAL A 19 -5.19 4.85 -2.38
C VAL A 19 -4.18 4.00 -1.61
N VAL A 20 -2.89 4.28 -1.82
CA VAL A 20 -1.77 3.68 -1.09
C VAL A 20 -1.86 4.08 0.38
N ALA A 21 -1.83 3.11 1.29
CA ALA A 21 -1.74 3.42 2.72
C ALA A 21 -0.30 3.81 3.09
N THR A 22 0.67 2.99 2.67
CA THR A 22 2.09 3.32 2.83
C THR A 22 2.95 2.64 1.77
N ALA A 23 4.14 3.19 1.53
CA ALA A 23 5.08 2.68 0.55
C ALA A 23 6.45 2.46 1.22
N SER A 24 7.13 1.36 0.87
CA SER A 24 8.52 1.14 1.24
C SER A 24 9.42 2.24 0.68
N TYR A 25 10.55 2.47 1.35
CA TYR A 25 11.54 3.46 0.92
C TYR A 25 11.98 3.28 -0.54
N GLU A 26 12.23 2.05 -0.97
CA GLU A 26 12.56 1.73 -2.37
C GLU A 26 11.45 2.14 -3.33
N ALA A 27 10.17 1.98 -2.96
CA ALA A 27 9.05 2.40 -3.80
C ALA A 27 8.94 3.93 -3.92
N ARG A 28 9.42 4.68 -2.91
CA ARG A 28 9.46 6.15 -2.96
C ARG A 28 10.49 6.67 -3.95
N GLU A 29 11.58 5.94 -4.20
CA GLU A 29 12.55 6.30 -5.25
C GLU A 29 11.91 6.31 -6.65
N PHE A 30 10.91 5.45 -6.88
CA PHE A 30 10.10 5.44 -8.12
C PHE A 30 9.00 6.53 -8.13
N GLY A 31 8.94 7.39 -7.11
CA GLY A 31 7.94 8.45 -7.01
C GLY A 31 6.60 8.00 -6.45
N VAL A 32 6.50 6.82 -5.83
CA VAL A 32 5.28 6.37 -5.15
C VAL A 32 5.21 6.92 -3.73
N HIS A 33 4.13 7.65 -3.43
CA HIS A 33 3.90 8.29 -2.14
C HIS A 33 2.68 7.71 -1.41
N SER A 34 2.56 7.99 -0.10
CA SER A 34 1.35 7.70 0.67
C SER A 34 0.17 8.52 0.17
N ALA A 35 -1.05 7.98 0.27
CA ALA A 35 -2.28 8.54 -0.28
C ALA A 35 -2.32 8.65 -1.82
N GLN A 36 -1.35 8.07 -2.53
CA GLN A 36 -1.34 8.08 -3.98
C GLN A 36 -2.38 7.10 -4.54
N PRO A 37 -3.13 7.46 -5.60
CA PRO A 37 -4.07 6.55 -6.23
C PRO A 37 -3.40 5.25 -6.69
N THR A 38 -4.06 4.10 -6.45
CA THR A 38 -3.54 2.78 -6.83
C THR A 38 -3.19 2.68 -8.31
N THR A 39 -3.99 3.31 -9.15
CA THR A 39 -3.80 3.36 -10.60
C THR A 39 -2.52 4.09 -10.99
N ILE A 40 -2.16 5.16 -10.29
CA ILE A 40 -0.93 5.92 -10.56
C ILE A 40 0.28 5.16 -10.00
N ALA A 41 0.18 4.65 -8.78
CA ALA A 41 1.25 3.87 -8.16
C ALA A 41 1.65 2.64 -9.01
N ARG A 42 0.66 1.93 -9.58
CA ARG A 42 0.90 0.81 -10.52
C ARG A 42 1.56 1.24 -11.83
N LYS A 43 1.29 2.45 -12.32
CA LYS A 43 1.92 2.98 -13.53
C LYS A 43 3.37 3.38 -13.30
N LEU A 44 3.66 3.97 -12.15
CA LEU A 44 5.03 4.38 -11.78
C LEU A 44 5.91 3.17 -11.46
N CYS A 45 5.36 2.19 -10.74
CA CYS A 45 6.08 1.01 -10.31
C CYS A 45 5.32 -0.26 -10.71
N PRO A 46 5.41 -0.69 -11.98
CA PRO A 46 4.74 -1.90 -12.46
C PRO A 46 5.33 -3.17 -11.82
N GLN A 47 6.59 -3.12 -11.39
CA GLN A 47 7.26 -4.17 -10.62
C GLN A 47 6.97 -4.16 -9.10
N GLY A 48 6.15 -3.21 -8.63
CA GLY A 48 5.83 -3.09 -7.21
C GLY A 48 4.91 -4.21 -6.73
N TYR A 49 5.13 -4.70 -5.51
CA TYR A 49 4.19 -5.63 -4.86
C TYR A 49 3.16 -4.87 -4.04
N PHE A 50 1.88 -5.10 -4.33
CA PHE A 50 0.72 -4.47 -3.70
C PHE A 50 0.15 -5.46 -2.70
N LEU A 51 0.29 -5.17 -1.40
CA LEU A 51 -0.15 -6.09 -0.34
C LEU A 51 -1.35 -5.55 0.42
N PRO A 52 -2.32 -6.41 0.80
CA PRO A 52 -3.34 -6.09 1.78
C PRO A 52 -2.73 -5.71 3.13
N GLY A 53 -3.19 -4.60 3.69
CA GLY A 53 -2.79 -4.08 4.97
C GLY A 53 -3.52 -4.85 6.04
N ASN A 54 -2.81 -5.72 6.75
CA ASN A 54 -3.36 -6.42 7.89
C ASN A 54 -3.19 -5.56 9.16
N HIS A 55 -4.23 -4.81 9.51
CA HIS A 55 -4.23 -3.94 10.69
C HIS A 55 -3.97 -4.72 11.99
N SER A 56 -4.44 -5.97 12.10
CA SER A 56 -4.25 -6.80 13.30
C SER A 56 -2.78 -7.11 13.57
N LEU A 57 -1.97 -7.30 12.53
CA LEU A 57 -0.52 -7.50 12.66
C LEU A 57 0.17 -6.20 13.12
N TYR A 58 -0.20 -5.06 12.55
CA TYR A 58 0.36 -3.76 12.91
C TYR A 58 0.13 -3.42 14.39
N VAL A 59 -1.12 -3.60 14.87
CA VAL A 59 -1.50 -3.37 16.27
C VAL A 59 -0.73 -4.32 17.21
N LYS A 60 -0.49 -5.57 16.80
CA LYS A 60 0.26 -6.54 17.62
C LYS A 60 1.74 -6.15 17.75
N SER A 61 2.38 -5.71 16.67
CA SER A 61 3.77 -5.24 16.72
C SER A 61 3.94 -3.94 17.52
N GLN A 62 2.93 -3.08 17.55
CA GLN A 62 2.97 -1.85 18.35
C GLN A 62 2.81 -2.11 19.86
N LYS A 63 2.05 -3.14 20.26
CA LYS A 63 1.80 -3.48 21.67
C LYS A 63 3.00 -4.06 22.44
N ASN A 64 4.12 -4.34 21.77
CA ASN A 64 5.32 -4.93 22.37
C ASN A 64 6.49 -3.91 22.53
N LEU A 65 6.20 -2.61 22.47
CA LEU A 65 7.10 -1.54 22.92
C LEU A 65 6.66 -1.04 24.30
#